data_AF-A0A2T3WB89-F1
#
_entry.id   AF-A0A2T3WB89-F1
#
_cell.length_a   1.000
_cell.length_b   1.000
_cell.length_c   1.000
_cell.angle_alpha   90.00
_cell.angle_beta   90.00
_cell.angle_gamma   90.00
#
_symmetry.space_group_name_H-M   'P 1'
#
loop_
_entity.id
_entity.type
_entity.pdbx_description
1 polymer ?
#
loop_
_entity_poly.entity_id
_entity_poly.type
_entity_poly.pdbx_seq_one_letter_code
_entity_poly.pdbx_strand_id
1 'polypeptide(L)'
;MSVDKHEDLPSGWATATIPDLTHSQGFFSDGDWVESKDQNPQGNIRLLQLADVGDGFFVDKSQRFIDEDAFKRLRCKEVKSGDVLLARMPEPLGRACTVPELSQKSITVVDVSIIRPSRQAAYSRWLMHTLNAAPIRNEIQALSSGTTRKRISRGNLATIELPLPPLPEQIRIAEKLDAVLARVKSGRERLERVPKLVKQFRQAVLSAAVSGELTREWREQNPQQRAEIASSDAVARGRLWGSGIVPELTPEERESIPSEWDWVKLGALGPDGVPAVQIGPMSMKSNEFSSTGQPVLNVGTVQTGYFDHSKLNFLPHELTGSFKRYVIRTGDILFTRSGTIGRCAVATEKEDGFLMTFHLLRARVSQNVCLTKYAFYALQGGSTVLRQVAESAIGATRAGFNTSLLEGLDIPLPPLPEQLEIVRRVEALFAIADRLEARYQGALTSFERLTPALLAKAFRGELVPQDPNDEPASVLLERIRALRASEGTKSGRGRKAAPKPTGQESLSSAHPPKAHIEDTNGPSEPKRRGRPPKAQAIPSVMNEEEAIRLLEQRRQARSTGTRQVSLFEPELQED
;
A
#
# COMPACT_ATOMS: atom_id res chain seq x y z
N MET A 1 28.81 11.76 -11.57
CA MET A 1 28.96 13.21 -11.34
C MET A 1 29.09 13.41 -9.85
N SER A 2 30.31 13.64 -9.38
CA SER A 2 30.58 13.98 -7.97
C SER A 2 29.99 15.35 -7.70
N VAL A 3 28.98 15.41 -6.83
CA VAL A 3 28.49 16.68 -6.28
C VAL A 3 29.52 17.07 -5.23
N ASP A 4 30.16 18.22 -5.40
CA ASP A 4 31.07 18.79 -4.40
C ASP A 4 30.37 18.86 -3.04
N LYS A 5 30.94 18.17 -2.04
CA LYS A 5 30.34 17.96 -0.71
C LYS A 5 30.41 19.20 0.21
N HIS A 6 30.88 20.34 -0.28
CA HIS A 6 31.22 21.50 0.54
C HIS A 6 30.53 22.82 0.18
N GLU A 7 29.60 22.85 -0.79
CA GLU A 7 28.84 24.08 -1.06
C GLU A 7 27.52 24.11 -0.26
N ASP A 8 27.36 25.21 0.51
CA ASP A 8 26.18 25.68 1.24
C ASP A 8 25.77 24.98 2.55
N LEU A 9 26.71 24.77 3.48
CA LEU A 9 26.31 24.67 4.90
C LEU A 9 25.83 26.05 5.40
N PRO A 10 24.75 26.09 6.20
CA PRO A 10 24.28 27.34 6.78
C PRO A 10 25.32 28.04 7.66
N SER A 11 25.14 29.36 7.85
CA SER A 11 26.00 30.13 8.75
C SER A 11 26.00 29.52 10.15
N GLY A 12 27.19 29.32 10.73
CA GLY A 12 27.37 28.74 12.06
C GLY A 12 27.36 27.20 12.10
N TRP A 13 27.09 26.52 10.99
CA TRP A 13 27.20 25.06 10.89
C TRP A 13 28.64 24.63 10.59
N ALA A 14 28.96 23.38 10.91
CA ALA A 14 30.25 22.77 10.61
C ALA A 14 30.08 21.31 10.17
N THR A 15 31.15 20.71 9.67
CA THR A 15 31.17 19.26 9.38
C THR A 15 31.79 18.50 10.54
N ALA A 16 31.17 17.40 10.95
CA ALA A 16 31.66 16.54 12.03
C ALA A 16 31.46 15.06 11.70
N THR A 17 32.33 14.20 12.24
CA THR A 17 32.17 12.74 12.15
C THR A 17 31.57 12.16 13.43
N ILE A 18 31.06 10.92 13.41
CA ILE A 18 30.57 10.25 14.63
C ILE A 18 31.64 10.23 15.76
N PRO A 19 32.93 9.93 15.47
CA PRO A 19 33.98 10.09 16.47
C PRO A 19 34.05 11.48 17.10
N ASP A 20 33.87 12.57 16.32
CA ASP A 20 33.80 13.96 16.81
C ASP A 20 32.70 14.15 17.86
N LEU A 21 31.55 13.53 17.65
CA LEU A 21 30.40 13.68 18.53
C LEU A 21 30.47 12.80 19.80
N THR A 22 31.35 11.80 19.84
CA THR A 22 31.40 10.78 20.91
C THR A 22 32.62 10.91 21.83
N HIS A 23 33.35 12.02 21.77
CA HIS A 23 34.50 12.26 22.64
C HIS A 23 34.11 12.66 24.08
N SER A 24 35.01 12.51 25.08
CA SER A 24 34.83 12.94 26.48
C SER A 24 33.47 12.57 27.07
N GLN A 25 33.41 11.39 27.72
CA GLN A 25 32.19 10.75 28.26
C GLN A 25 31.18 10.22 27.21
N GLY A 26 31.40 10.47 25.92
CA GLY A 26 30.71 9.78 24.84
C GLY A 26 31.24 8.35 24.61
N PHE A 27 30.56 7.60 23.75
CA PHE A 27 30.87 6.19 23.50
C PHE A 27 30.49 5.81 22.07
N PHE A 28 31.45 5.28 21.29
CA PHE A 28 31.18 4.74 19.96
C PHE A 28 31.80 3.35 19.81
N SER A 29 30.96 2.33 19.86
CA SER A 29 31.37 0.93 19.77
C SER A 29 30.33 0.11 19.04
N ASP A 30 30.76 -1.06 18.55
CA ASP A 30 29.82 -2.11 18.21
C ASP A 30 29.27 -2.75 19.48
N GLY A 31 28.10 -3.37 19.37
CA GLY A 31 27.59 -4.29 20.36
C GLY A 31 28.44 -5.55 20.49
N ASP A 32 27.96 -6.47 21.31
CA ASP A 32 28.73 -7.60 21.77
C ASP A 32 28.45 -8.86 20.93
N TRP A 33 29.48 -9.71 20.81
CA TRP A 33 29.35 -11.01 20.16
C TRP A 33 28.77 -12.02 21.16
N VAL A 34 27.44 -12.06 21.22
CA VAL A 34 26.69 -12.95 22.13
C VAL A 34 26.17 -14.15 21.35
N GLU A 35 26.65 -15.34 21.67
CA GLU A 35 26.22 -16.59 21.03
C GLU A 35 25.02 -17.21 21.76
N SER A 36 24.40 -18.24 21.17
CA SER A 36 23.27 -18.94 21.79
C SER A 36 23.63 -19.55 23.15
N LYS A 37 24.89 -19.98 23.34
CA LYS A 37 25.39 -20.55 24.60
C LYS A 37 25.51 -19.53 25.73
N ASP A 38 25.58 -18.25 25.38
CA ASP A 38 25.72 -17.15 26.34
C ASP A 38 24.34 -16.57 26.74
N GLN A 39 23.26 -17.05 26.11
CA GLN A 39 21.89 -16.60 26.33
C GLN A 39 21.17 -17.50 27.35
N ASN A 40 20.47 -16.87 28.27
CA ASN A 40 19.67 -17.53 29.30
C ASN A 40 18.30 -16.85 29.35
N PRO A 41 17.18 -17.51 29.01
CA PRO A 41 15.83 -16.92 29.08
C PRO A 41 15.43 -16.42 30.48
N GLN A 42 16.04 -16.95 31.54
CA GLN A 42 15.84 -16.54 32.93
C GLN A 42 16.84 -15.45 33.39
N GLY A 43 17.70 -14.98 32.48
CA GLY A 43 18.69 -13.95 32.77
C GLY A 43 18.08 -12.59 33.06
N ASN A 44 18.85 -11.73 33.71
CA ASN A 44 18.42 -10.42 34.19
C ASN A 44 18.92 -9.24 33.33
N ILE A 45 19.74 -9.51 32.31
CA ILE A 45 20.28 -8.50 31.39
C ILE A 45 19.69 -8.74 30.01
N ARG A 46 19.03 -7.73 29.45
CA ARG A 46 18.37 -7.85 28.17
C ARG A 46 19.36 -7.76 27.00
N LEU A 47 19.20 -8.64 26.02
CA LEU A 47 19.94 -8.62 24.76
C LEU A 47 19.06 -8.03 23.64
N LEU A 48 19.36 -6.78 23.28
CA LEU A 48 18.74 -6.08 22.16
C LEU A 48 19.31 -6.58 20.82
N GLN A 49 18.43 -6.88 19.88
CA GLN A 49 18.76 -7.34 18.54
C GLN A 49 18.38 -6.30 17.48
N LEU A 50 18.71 -6.60 16.24
CA LEU A 50 18.32 -5.80 15.08
C LEU A 50 16.80 -5.56 15.01
N ALA A 51 15.99 -6.48 15.52
CA ALA A 51 14.53 -6.36 15.53
C ALA A 51 14.03 -5.20 16.43
N ASP A 52 14.85 -4.73 17.37
CA ASP A 52 14.52 -3.64 18.29
C ASP A 52 14.82 -2.25 17.70
N VAL A 53 15.72 -2.16 16.71
CA VAL A 53 16.14 -0.89 16.11
C VAL A 53 15.21 -0.54 14.95
N GLY A 54 14.25 0.35 15.15
CA GLY A 54 13.35 0.83 14.07
C GLY A 54 13.97 1.95 13.23
N ASP A 55 13.18 2.47 12.28
CA ASP A 55 13.55 3.66 11.50
C ASP A 55 13.03 4.90 12.24
N GLY A 56 13.88 5.47 13.10
CA GLY A 56 13.57 6.63 13.91
C GLY A 56 12.88 6.37 15.25
N PHE A 57 12.55 5.11 15.57
CA PHE A 57 11.91 4.73 16.83
C PHE A 57 12.40 3.37 17.34
N PHE A 58 12.35 3.18 18.65
CA PHE A 58 12.67 1.91 19.29
C PHE A 58 11.45 0.97 19.24
N VAL A 59 11.62 -0.25 18.72
CA VAL A 59 10.52 -1.20 18.45
C VAL A 59 10.20 -2.07 19.65
N ASP A 60 11.16 -2.29 20.54
CA ASP A 60 10.99 -3.04 21.79
C ASP A 60 10.45 -4.48 21.60
N LYS A 61 11.08 -5.27 20.72
CA LYS A 61 10.55 -6.56 20.25
C LYS A 61 11.22 -7.78 20.88
N SER A 62 12.53 -7.75 21.11
CA SER A 62 13.27 -8.92 21.54
C SER A 62 13.13 -9.17 23.04
N GLN A 63 12.82 -10.42 23.37
CA GLN A 63 12.74 -10.95 24.73
C GLN A 63 13.84 -11.99 24.91
N ARG A 64 15.10 -11.54 24.82
CA ARG A 64 16.30 -12.37 25.00
C ARG A 64 17.14 -11.79 26.11
N PHE A 65 17.81 -12.68 26.83
CA PHE A 65 18.49 -12.32 28.06
C PHE A 65 19.81 -13.07 28.19
N ILE A 66 20.71 -12.50 28.98
CA ILE A 66 21.95 -13.10 29.45
C ILE A 66 22.06 -12.90 30.96
N ASP A 67 22.95 -13.66 31.59
CA ASP A 67 23.27 -13.50 33.01
C ASP A 67 24.41 -12.50 33.23
N GLU A 68 24.52 -12.02 34.47
CA GLU A 68 25.59 -11.12 34.91
C GLU A 68 27.00 -11.74 34.71
N ASP A 69 27.12 -13.07 34.80
CA ASP A 69 28.37 -13.80 34.55
C ASP A 69 28.78 -13.75 33.07
N ALA A 70 27.82 -13.93 32.16
CA ALA A 70 28.06 -13.80 30.72
C ALA A 70 28.43 -12.35 30.37
N PHE A 71 27.75 -11.37 30.96
CA PHE A 71 28.03 -9.94 30.78
C PHE A 71 29.48 -9.59 31.17
N LYS A 72 29.94 -10.05 32.34
CA LYS A 72 31.32 -9.83 32.81
C LYS A 72 32.34 -10.57 31.96
N ARG A 73 32.08 -11.85 31.65
CA ARG A 73 32.99 -12.71 30.86
C ARG A 73 33.21 -12.16 29.45
N LEU A 74 32.16 -11.71 28.79
CA LEU A 74 32.21 -11.14 27.44
C LEU A 74 32.60 -9.66 27.42
N ARG A 75 32.72 -9.03 28.60
CA ARG A 75 33.04 -7.59 28.79
C ARG A 75 32.06 -6.69 28.04
N CYS A 76 30.78 -7.05 28.14
CA CYS A 76 29.72 -6.44 27.36
C CYS A 76 29.58 -4.94 27.61
N LYS A 77 29.02 -4.24 26.63
CA LYS A 77 28.80 -2.80 26.63
C LYS A 77 27.35 -2.50 26.96
N GLU A 78 27.14 -1.92 28.13
CA GLU A 78 25.82 -1.48 28.54
C GLU A 78 25.30 -0.35 27.63
N VAL A 79 24.12 -0.60 27.08
CA VAL A 79 23.28 0.36 26.37
C VAL A 79 22.49 1.16 27.39
N LYS A 80 22.50 2.49 27.26
CA LYS A 80 21.87 3.43 28.20
C LYS A 80 20.77 4.24 27.51
N SER A 81 19.85 4.76 28.30
CA SER A 81 18.85 5.72 27.83
C SER A 81 19.53 6.91 27.17
N GLY A 82 19.02 7.32 26.00
CA GLY A 82 19.60 8.38 25.18
C GLY A 82 20.72 7.95 24.23
N ASP A 83 21.17 6.69 24.27
CA ASP A 83 22.05 6.16 23.23
C ASP A 83 21.33 6.11 21.89
N VAL A 84 22.07 6.30 20.80
CA VAL A 84 21.58 6.08 19.44
C VAL A 84 22.10 4.73 18.97
N LEU A 85 21.19 3.80 18.70
CA LEU A 85 21.52 2.50 18.12
C LEU A 85 21.39 2.59 16.61
N LEU A 86 22.39 2.11 15.87
CA LEU A 86 22.37 2.05 14.41
C LEU A 86 22.52 0.60 13.93
N ALA A 87 21.55 0.14 13.13
CA ALA A 87 21.56 -1.19 12.54
C ALA A 87 22.57 -1.24 11.37
N ARG A 88 23.60 -2.07 11.51
CA ARG A 88 24.63 -2.24 10.48
C ARG A 88 24.28 -3.30 9.43
N MET A 89 23.16 -4.01 9.62
CA MET A 89 22.55 -4.98 8.71
C MET A 89 21.19 -5.45 9.28
N PRO A 90 20.33 -6.17 8.54
CA PRO A 90 20.11 -6.09 7.11
C PRO A 90 19.17 -4.91 6.78
N GLU A 91 18.44 -4.96 5.66
CA GLU A 91 17.60 -3.87 5.16
C GLU A 91 16.45 -3.48 6.12
N PRO A 92 16.16 -2.17 6.30
CA PRO A 92 16.83 -1.06 5.68
C PRO A 92 18.15 -0.69 6.42
N LEU A 93 19.26 -0.73 5.68
CA LEU A 93 20.61 -0.55 6.22
C LEU A 93 20.79 0.87 6.76
N GLY A 94 21.39 1.00 7.94
CA GLY A 94 21.68 2.29 8.56
C GLY A 94 20.51 2.90 9.32
N ARG A 95 19.38 2.19 9.47
CA ARG A 95 18.30 2.66 10.35
C ARG A 95 18.79 2.83 11.78
N ALA A 96 18.37 3.91 12.40
CA ALA A 96 18.78 4.28 13.75
C ALA A 96 17.60 4.63 14.64
N CYS A 97 17.75 4.41 15.94
CA CYS A 97 16.77 4.81 16.95
C CYS A 97 17.44 5.30 18.23
N THR A 98 16.76 6.18 18.96
CA THR A 98 17.17 6.56 20.32
C THR A 98 16.62 5.55 21.32
N VAL A 99 17.46 5.11 22.26
CA VAL A 99 17.09 4.19 23.32
C VAL A 99 16.27 4.91 24.38
N PRO A 100 15.06 4.44 24.71
CA PRO A 100 14.25 5.02 25.78
C PRO A 100 14.79 4.64 27.16
N GLU A 101 14.12 5.09 28.22
CA GLU A 101 14.37 4.52 29.54
C GLU A 101 13.98 3.04 29.56
N LEU A 102 14.94 2.19 29.92
CA LEU A 102 14.76 0.75 29.99
C LEU A 102 14.64 0.33 31.46
N SER A 103 13.73 -0.58 31.75
CA SER A 103 13.47 -1.10 33.10
C SER A 103 14.62 -1.96 33.67
N GLN A 104 15.52 -2.41 32.81
CA GLN A 104 16.60 -3.33 33.16
C GLN A 104 17.85 -3.06 32.32
N LYS A 105 19.00 -3.51 32.86
CA LYS A 105 20.29 -3.44 32.17
C LYS A 105 20.18 -4.11 30.81
N SER A 106 20.68 -3.45 29.77
CA SER A 106 20.56 -3.91 28.39
C SER A 106 21.89 -3.82 27.66
N ILE A 107 22.12 -4.77 26.76
CA ILE A 107 23.24 -4.81 25.82
C ILE A 107 22.70 -5.00 24.41
N THR A 108 23.52 -4.89 23.38
CA THR A 108 23.09 -5.18 22.01
C THR A 108 24.08 -6.07 21.28
N VAL A 109 23.61 -6.71 20.21
CA VAL A 109 24.43 -7.58 19.36
C VAL A 109 25.44 -6.78 18.52
N VAL A 110 26.53 -7.44 18.11
CA VAL A 110 27.60 -6.88 17.26
C VAL A 110 27.13 -6.25 15.94
N ASP A 111 25.94 -6.60 15.47
CA ASP A 111 25.33 -6.03 14.25
C ASP A 111 24.67 -4.67 14.47
N VAL A 112 24.67 -4.17 15.70
CA VAL A 112 24.19 -2.84 16.08
C VAL A 112 25.38 -2.04 16.62
N SER A 113 25.58 -0.82 16.12
CA SER A 113 26.50 0.12 16.73
C SER A 113 25.79 0.96 17.79
N ILE A 114 26.46 1.15 18.92
CA ILE A 114 26.06 2.03 20.01
C ILE A 114 26.78 3.36 19.83
N ILE A 115 26.02 4.44 19.68
CA ILE A 115 26.52 5.81 19.56
C ILE A 115 25.95 6.63 20.71
N ARG A 116 26.78 6.95 21.70
CA ARG A 116 26.47 7.85 22.81
C ARG A 116 27.19 9.17 22.54
N PRO A 117 26.48 10.18 22.02
CA PRO A 117 27.09 11.49 21.87
C PRO A 117 27.41 12.08 23.24
N SER A 118 28.48 12.86 23.32
CA SER A 118 28.71 13.68 24.51
C SER A 118 27.62 14.73 24.59
N ARG A 119 27.07 14.95 25.80
CA ARG A 119 26.00 15.93 26.02
C ARG A 119 26.38 17.34 25.59
N GLN A 120 27.68 17.64 25.58
CA GLN A 120 28.20 18.92 25.13
C GLN A 120 28.36 18.96 23.61
N ALA A 121 28.49 17.82 22.93
CA ALA A 121 28.83 17.72 21.51
C ALA A 121 27.61 17.56 20.59
N ALA A 122 26.64 16.72 20.95
CA ALA A 122 25.47 16.52 20.11
C ALA A 122 24.24 16.07 20.89
N TYR A 123 23.07 16.51 20.42
CA TYR A 123 21.78 16.05 20.90
C TYR A 123 21.41 14.71 20.25
N SER A 124 21.14 13.68 21.07
CA SER A 124 20.89 12.31 20.58
C SER A 124 19.74 12.20 19.59
N ARG A 125 18.62 12.92 19.80
CA ARG A 125 17.49 12.86 18.86
C ARG A 125 17.83 13.50 17.52
N TRP A 126 18.57 14.61 17.54
CA TRP A 126 19.07 15.22 16.31
C TRP A 126 19.96 14.23 15.55
N LEU A 127 20.95 13.62 16.22
CA LEU A 127 21.84 12.64 15.61
C LEU A 127 21.07 11.45 15.01
N MET A 128 20.06 10.95 15.72
CA MET A 128 19.16 9.90 15.22
C MET A 128 18.45 10.33 13.93
N HIS A 129 17.87 11.52 13.88
CA HIS A 129 17.23 12.05 12.66
C HIS A 129 18.22 12.21 11.52
N THR A 130 19.43 12.70 11.81
CA THR A 130 20.53 12.86 10.83
C THR A 130 20.94 11.52 10.23
N LEU A 131 21.10 10.48 11.05
CA LEU A 131 21.49 9.15 10.57
C LEU A 131 20.40 8.48 9.72
N ASN A 132 19.12 8.80 9.97
CA ASN A 132 18.00 8.32 9.16
C ASN A 132 17.71 9.18 7.91
N ALA A 133 18.41 10.30 7.74
CA ALA A 133 18.26 11.16 6.58
C ALA A 133 18.67 10.45 5.29
N ALA A 134 17.92 10.67 4.20
CA ALA A 134 18.21 10.02 2.90
C ALA A 134 19.66 10.24 2.41
N PRO A 135 20.27 11.45 2.48
CA PRO A 135 21.67 11.64 2.07
C PRO A 135 22.64 10.76 2.85
N ILE A 136 22.50 10.71 4.17
CA ILE A 136 23.37 9.92 5.05
C ILE A 136 23.13 8.41 4.85
N ARG A 137 21.87 7.99 4.71
CA ARG A 137 21.52 6.58 4.42
C ARG A 137 22.07 6.12 3.08
N ASN A 138 22.04 6.97 2.05
CA ASN A 138 22.63 6.68 0.75
C ASN A 138 24.16 6.52 0.84
N GLU A 139 24.82 7.36 1.64
CA GLU A 139 26.27 7.24 1.89
C GLU A 139 26.60 5.95 2.67
N ILE A 140 25.83 5.61 3.71
CA ILE A 140 25.94 4.33 4.42
C ILE A 140 25.82 3.16 3.44
N GLN A 141 24.87 3.24 2.50
CA GLN A 141 24.64 2.20 1.51
C GLN A 141 25.78 2.11 0.50
N ALA A 142 26.35 3.24 0.07
CA ALA A 142 27.50 3.30 -0.83
C ALA A 142 28.78 2.73 -0.20
N LEU A 143 28.97 2.94 1.11
CA LEU A 143 30.09 2.42 1.89
C LEU A 143 29.85 0.98 2.41
N SER A 144 28.73 0.37 2.07
CA SER A 144 28.40 -0.99 2.47
C SER A 144 29.12 -2.04 1.61
N SER A 145 29.38 -3.20 2.20
CA SER A 145 30.07 -4.32 1.57
C SER A 145 29.22 -5.60 1.67
N GLY A 146 29.50 -6.59 0.81
CA GLY A 146 28.82 -7.89 0.79
C GLY A 146 27.74 -8.01 -0.29
N THR A 147 27.66 -9.19 -0.92
CA THR A 147 26.74 -9.48 -2.03
C THR A 147 25.37 -9.98 -1.53
N THR A 148 25.35 -10.95 -0.60
CA THR A 148 24.10 -11.55 -0.08
C THR A 148 23.51 -10.79 1.12
N ARG A 149 24.36 -10.22 1.98
CA ARG A 149 23.94 -9.38 3.11
C ARG A 149 24.82 -8.13 3.15
N LYS A 150 24.26 -7.00 2.68
CA LYS A 150 24.96 -5.72 2.77
C LYS A 150 25.17 -5.33 4.23
N ARG A 151 26.41 -4.98 4.57
CA ARG A 151 26.83 -4.54 5.90
C ARG A 151 27.77 -3.35 5.80
N ILE A 152 27.60 -2.38 6.69
CA ILE A 152 28.58 -1.31 6.90
C ILE A 152 29.54 -1.68 8.03
N SER A 153 30.83 -1.38 7.88
CA SER A 153 31.83 -1.54 8.93
C SER A 153 31.80 -0.33 9.88
N ARG A 154 32.19 -0.50 11.17
CA ARG A 154 32.33 0.64 12.09
C ARG A 154 33.36 1.65 11.60
N GLY A 155 34.41 1.19 10.92
CA GLY A 155 35.43 2.04 10.31
C GLY A 155 34.84 2.95 9.23
N ASN A 156 34.04 2.40 8.31
CA ASN A 156 33.37 3.20 7.29
C ASN A 156 32.29 4.10 7.89
N LEU A 157 31.60 3.65 8.93
CA LEU A 157 30.63 4.48 9.64
C LEU A 157 31.31 5.69 10.31
N ALA A 158 32.54 5.52 10.81
CA ALA A 158 33.32 6.60 11.41
C ALA A 158 33.75 7.69 10.42
N THR A 159 33.80 7.41 9.11
CA THR A 159 34.24 8.38 8.09
C THR A 159 33.10 9.22 7.53
N ILE A 160 31.85 8.93 7.89
CA ILE A 160 30.69 9.68 7.39
C ILE A 160 30.69 11.08 7.99
N GLU A 161 30.57 12.07 7.11
CA GLU A 161 30.50 13.48 7.44
C GLU A 161 29.05 13.90 7.69
N LEU A 162 28.81 14.50 8.86
CA LEU A 162 27.51 14.95 9.30
C LEU A 162 27.48 16.49 9.32
N PRO A 163 26.40 17.11 8.83
CA PRO A 163 26.23 18.55 8.91
C PRO A 163 25.81 18.92 10.34
N LEU A 164 26.73 19.47 11.13
CA LEU A 164 26.55 19.76 12.56
C LEU A 164 26.07 21.22 12.77
N PRO A 165 24.83 21.43 13.23
CA PRO A 165 24.36 22.74 13.70
C PRO A 165 24.90 23.06 15.10
N PRO A 166 24.83 24.33 15.53
CA PRO A 166 24.89 24.71 16.94
C PRO A 166 23.99 23.85 17.84
N LEU A 167 24.43 23.56 19.07
CA LEU A 167 23.70 22.67 19.98
C LEU A 167 22.25 23.13 20.28
N PRO A 168 21.96 24.42 20.51
CA PRO A 168 20.58 24.88 20.68
C PRO A 168 19.73 24.67 19.41
N GLU A 169 20.32 24.88 18.23
CA GLU A 169 19.65 24.64 16.94
C GLU A 169 19.36 23.15 16.72
N GLN A 170 20.26 22.24 17.12
CA GLN A 170 20.02 20.79 17.06
C GLN A 170 18.74 20.39 17.81
N ILE A 171 18.51 20.97 19.00
CA ILE A 171 17.31 20.71 19.80
C ILE A 171 16.07 21.21 19.06
N ARG A 172 16.10 22.47 18.57
CA ARG A 172 14.98 23.07 17.82
C ARG A 172 14.63 22.27 16.56
N ILE A 173 15.64 21.81 15.82
CA ILE A 173 15.47 20.95 14.64
C ILE A 173 14.81 19.62 15.03
N ALA A 174 15.33 18.94 16.05
CA ALA A 174 14.83 17.63 16.46
C ALA A 174 13.39 17.68 16.97
N GLU A 175 13.05 18.67 17.80
CA GLU A 175 11.68 18.87 18.29
C GLU A 175 10.70 19.17 17.15
N LYS A 176 11.11 20.00 16.19
CA LYS A 176 10.29 20.30 15.02
C LYS A 176 10.08 19.07 14.14
N LEU A 177 11.13 18.28 13.91
CA LEU A 177 11.05 17.02 13.18
C LEU A 177 10.12 16.03 13.88
N ASP A 178 10.26 15.84 15.19
CA ASP A 178 9.40 14.95 15.98
C ASP A 178 7.92 15.36 15.85
N ALA A 179 7.62 16.64 16.01
CA ALA A 179 6.25 17.16 15.92
C ALA A 179 5.64 16.97 14.52
N VAL A 180 6.41 17.25 13.46
CA VAL A 180 5.90 17.14 12.09
C VAL A 180 5.81 15.66 11.66
N LEU A 181 6.81 14.84 11.94
CA LEU A 181 6.81 13.42 11.59
C LEU A 181 5.72 12.65 12.34
N ALA A 182 5.41 13.02 13.58
CA ALA A 182 4.26 12.47 14.31
C ALA A 182 2.93 12.79 13.60
N ARG A 183 2.76 14.01 13.10
CA ARG A 183 1.57 14.39 12.30
C ARG A 183 1.51 13.64 10.97
N VAL A 184 2.66 13.44 10.32
CA VAL A 184 2.78 12.67 9.08
C VAL A 184 2.35 11.22 9.32
N LYS A 185 2.86 10.58 10.38
CA LYS A 185 2.50 9.21 10.77
C LYS A 185 1.01 9.08 11.05
N SER A 186 0.44 9.96 11.88
CA SER A 186 -1.00 9.92 12.19
C SER A 186 -1.87 10.16 10.94
N GLY A 187 -1.43 11.04 10.04
CA GLY A 187 -2.09 11.28 8.75
C GLY A 187 -2.11 10.02 7.88
N ARG A 188 -0.98 9.32 7.77
CA ARG A 188 -0.87 8.05 7.04
C ARG A 188 -1.79 6.97 7.59
N GLU A 189 -1.78 6.77 8.92
CA GLU A 189 -2.64 5.77 9.58
C GLU A 189 -4.14 6.03 9.36
N ARG A 190 -4.56 7.30 9.27
CA ARG A 190 -5.94 7.67 8.92
C ARG A 190 -6.26 7.35 7.47
N LEU A 191 -5.33 7.65 6.56
CA LEU A 191 -5.50 7.39 5.13
C LEU A 191 -5.56 5.89 4.81
N GLU A 192 -4.82 5.05 5.52
CA GLU A 192 -4.84 3.58 5.33
C GLU A 192 -6.24 2.96 5.54
N ARG A 193 -7.16 3.66 6.22
CA ARG A 193 -8.55 3.21 6.40
C ARG A 193 -9.45 3.51 5.20
N VAL A 194 -9.06 4.44 4.32
CA VAL A 194 -9.92 4.93 3.22
C VAL A 194 -10.31 3.81 2.24
N PRO A 195 -9.41 2.94 1.74
CA PRO A 195 -9.79 1.88 0.80
C PRO A 195 -10.87 0.95 1.35
N LYS A 196 -10.81 0.62 2.65
CA LYS A 196 -11.81 -0.21 3.32
C LYS A 196 -13.17 0.51 3.39
N LEU A 197 -13.17 1.80 3.75
CA LEU A 197 -14.39 2.60 3.81
C LEU A 197 -15.04 2.77 2.43
N VAL A 198 -14.24 3.01 1.39
CA VAL A 198 -14.72 3.11 0.00
C VAL A 198 -15.37 1.80 -0.45
N LYS A 199 -14.75 0.64 -0.14
CA LYS A 199 -15.35 -0.67 -0.42
C LYS A 199 -16.68 -0.87 0.30
N GLN A 200 -16.74 -0.52 1.59
CA GLN A 200 -17.98 -0.61 2.38
C GLN A 200 -19.07 0.32 1.84
N PHE A 201 -18.69 1.53 1.43
CA PHE A 201 -19.60 2.49 0.80
C PHE A 201 -20.19 1.94 -0.49
N ARG A 202 -19.37 1.42 -1.42
CA ARG A 202 -19.86 0.80 -2.66
C ARG A 202 -20.87 -0.32 -2.37
N GLN A 203 -20.57 -1.20 -1.40
CA GLN A 203 -21.49 -2.26 -1.01
C GLN A 203 -22.80 -1.74 -0.41
N ALA A 204 -22.73 -0.71 0.45
CA ALA A 204 -23.92 -0.11 1.05
C ALA A 204 -24.82 0.56 0.01
N VAL A 205 -24.23 1.24 -0.98
CA VAL A 205 -24.97 1.82 -2.11
C VAL A 205 -25.68 0.75 -2.92
N LEU A 206 -24.99 -0.35 -3.26
CA LEU A 206 -25.61 -1.46 -3.98
C LEU A 206 -26.73 -2.12 -3.16
N SER A 207 -26.51 -2.32 -1.85
CA SER A 207 -27.53 -2.88 -0.96
C SER A 207 -28.78 -1.98 -0.90
N ALA A 208 -28.62 -0.67 -0.83
CA ALA A 208 -29.74 0.28 -0.85
C ALA A 208 -30.43 0.35 -2.22
N ALA A 209 -29.67 0.16 -3.30
CA ALA A 209 -30.19 0.12 -4.66
C ALA A 209 -31.11 -1.09 -4.91
N VAL A 210 -30.79 -2.24 -4.32
CA VAL A 210 -31.51 -3.50 -4.54
C VAL A 210 -32.57 -3.78 -3.47
N SER A 211 -32.59 -3.03 -2.37
CA SER A 211 -33.69 -3.05 -1.39
C SER A 211 -34.76 -1.99 -1.67
N GLY A 212 -34.54 -1.12 -2.65
CA GLY A 212 -35.44 -0.01 -2.97
C GLY A 212 -35.32 1.22 -2.05
N GLU A 213 -34.41 1.20 -1.06
CA GLU A 213 -34.17 2.35 -0.17
C GLU A 213 -33.56 3.54 -0.93
N LEU A 214 -32.72 3.28 -1.94
CA LEU A 214 -32.05 4.33 -2.72
C LEU A 214 -33.02 5.21 -3.52
N THR A 215 -34.18 4.68 -3.89
CA THR A 215 -35.20 5.34 -4.73
C THR A 215 -36.54 5.54 -4.03
N ARG A 216 -36.61 5.34 -2.70
CA ARG A 216 -37.86 5.46 -1.93
C ARG A 216 -38.61 6.76 -2.19
N GLU A 217 -37.97 7.92 -2.00
CA GLU A 217 -38.59 9.23 -2.22
C GLU A 217 -39.01 9.43 -3.69
N TRP A 218 -38.21 8.93 -4.64
CA TRP A 218 -38.55 8.99 -6.06
C TRP A 218 -39.79 8.15 -6.38
N ARG A 219 -39.93 6.97 -5.77
CA ARG A 219 -41.07 6.07 -5.95
C ARG A 219 -42.35 6.68 -5.42
N GLU A 220 -42.29 7.36 -4.27
CA GLU A 220 -43.43 8.10 -3.70
C GLU A 220 -43.94 9.20 -4.66
N GLN A 221 -43.04 9.83 -5.42
CA GLN A 221 -43.36 10.86 -6.40
C GLN A 221 -43.72 10.31 -7.80
N ASN A 222 -43.35 9.07 -8.10
CA ASN A 222 -43.52 8.46 -9.41
C ASN A 222 -44.13 7.05 -9.27
N PRO A 223 -45.42 6.91 -8.86
CA PRO A 223 -46.05 5.60 -8.73
C PRO A 223 -45.98 4.83 -10.05
N GLN A 224 -45.40 3.63 -10.02
CA GLN A 224 -45.27 2.75 -11.19
C GLN A 224 -46.05 1.46 -10.96
N GLN A 225 -46.53 0.86 -12.04
CA GLN A 225 -47.04 -0.50 -12.01
C GLN A 225 -45.88 -1.50 -12.04
N ARG A 226 -46.12 -2.71 -11.54
CA ARG A 226 -45.14 -3.82 -11.57
C ARG A 226 -44.66 -4.08 -12.99
N ALA A 227 -43.42 -4.54 -13.13
CA ALA A 227 -42.88 -4.90 -14.42
C ALA A 227 -43.67 -6.07 -15.02
N GLU A 228 -44.21 -5.90 -16.23
CA GLU A 228 -44.79 -7.01 -16.97
C GLU A 228 -43.68 -7.94 -17.46
N ILE A 229 -43.59 -9.12 -16.84
CA ILE A 229 -42.73 -10.19 -17.31
C ILE A 229 -43.61 -11.05 -18.19
N ALA A 230 -43.38 -11.02 -19.51
CA ALA A 230 -43.98 -12.01 -20.39
C ALA A 230 -43.62 -13.39 -19.84
N SER A 231 -44.63 -14.24 -19.60
CA SER A 231 -44.41 -15.66 -19.31
C SER A 231 -43.58 -16.23 -20.45
N SER A 232 -42.27 -16.32 -20.25
CA SER A 232 -41.37 -16.95 -21.21
C SER A 232 -41.75 -18.43 -21.23
N ASP A 233 -42.66 -18.79 -22.14
CA ASP A 233 -42.83 -20.16 -22.60
C ASP A 233 -41.44 -20.75 -22.83
N ALA A 234 -41.20 -21.91 -22.23
CA ALA A 234 -39.92 -22.59 -22.10
C ALA A 234 -39.02 -22.45 -23.35
N VAL A 235 -38.25 -21.36 -23.43
CA VAL A 235 -37.18 -21.20 -24.41
C VAL A 235 -36.20 -22.32 -24.12
N ALA A 236 -35.84 -23.09 -25.15
CA ALA A 236 -35.00 -24.27 -25.07
C ALA A 236 -33.84 -24.04 -24.07
N ARG A 237 -34.01 -24.56 -22.84
CA ARG A 237 -33.01 -24.40 -21.78
C ARG A 237 -31.71 -24.88 -22.39
N GLY A 238 -30.72 -23.98 -22.45
CA GLY A 238 -29.38 -24.38 -22.84
C GLY A 238 -28.94 -25.57 -21.99
N ARG A 239 -27.95 -26.35 -22.44
CA ARG A 239 -27.45 -27.49 -21.66
C ARG A 239 -27.00 -26.97 -20.28
N LEU A 240 -27.83 -27.18 -19.25
CA LEU A 240 -27.55 -26.75 -17.90
C LEU A 240 -26.43 -27.62 -17.35
N TRP A 241 -25.32 -27.00 -16.98
CA TRP A 241 -24.14 -27.68 -16.50
C TRP A 241 -23.95 -27.39 -15.01
N GLY A 242 -23.98 -28.46 -14.20
CA GLY A 242 -23.81 -28.40 -12.74
C GLY A 242 -25.14 -28.50 -11.99
N SER A 243 -25.10 -29.14 -10.81
CA SER A 243 -26.20 -29.20 -9.85
C SER A 243 -26.06 -28.05 -8.85
N GLY A 244 -26.62 -26.88 -9.16
CA GLY A 244 -26.73 -25.77 -8.21
C GLY A 244 -28.15 -25.74 -7.64
N ILE A 245 -28.31 -26.05 -6.35
CA ILE A 245 -29.56 -25.80 -5.64
C ILE A 245 -29.46 -24.37 -5.11
N VAL A 246 -30.34 -23.50 -5.59
CA VAL A 246 -30.47 -22.15 -5.06
C VAL A 246 -31.44 -22.20 -3.89
N PRO A 247 -31.04 -21.76 -2.68
CA PRO A 247 -31.94 -21.68 -1.54
C PRO A 247 -33.16 -20.84 -1.89
N GLU A 248 -34.35 -21.30 -1.50
CA GLU A 248 -35.57 -20.51 -1.66
C GLU A 248 -35.50 -19.21 -0.83
N LEU A 249 -36.29 -18.22 -1.27
CA LEU A 249 -36.49 -16.98 -0.54
C LEU A 249 -37.20 -17.26 0.79
N THR A 250 -36.65 -16.75 1.89
CA THR A 250 -37.34 -16.79 3.19
C THR A 250 -38.55 -15.85 3.19
N PRO A 251 -39.53 -16.03 4.09
CA PRO A 251 -40.65 -15.10 4.22
C PRO A 251 -40.22 -13.64 4.39
N GLU A 252 -39.19 -13.40 5.19
CA GLU A 252 -38.64 -12.07 5.44
C GLU A 252 -38.01 -11.46 4.18
N GLU A 253 -37.34 -12.27 3.36
CA GLU A 253 -36.77 -11.79 2.09
C GLU A 253 -37.85 -11.42 1.07
N ARG A 254 -38.94 -12.20 1.02
CA ARG A 254 -40.07 -11.90 0.13
C ARG A 254 -40.71 -10.55 0.45
N GLU A 255 -40.70 -10.16 1.72
CA GLU A 255 -41.24 -8.88 2.21
C GLU A 255 -40.18 -7.76 2.27
N SER A 256 -38.91 -8.05 1.93
CA SER A 256 -37.80 -7.10 2.05
C SER A 256 -37.69 -6.07 0.91
N ILE A 257 -38.53 -6.18 -0.11
CA ILE A 257 -38.55 -5.30 -1.28
C ILE A 257 -39.86 -4.50 -1.34
N PRO A 258 -39.89 -3.34 -2.03
CA PRO A 258 -41.11 -2.57 -2.23
C PRO A 258 -42.23 -3.39 -2.87
N SER A 259 -43.48 -3.08 -2.53
CA SER A 259 -44.67 -3.81 -3.03
C SER A 259 -44.87 -3.71 -4.54
N GLU A 260 -44.28 -2.72 -5.18
CA GLU A 260 -44.29 -2.47 -6.63
C GLU A 260 -43.21 -3.29 -7.37
N TRP A 261 -42.37 -4.02 -6.63
CA TRP A 261 -41.31 -4.86 -7.18
C TRP A 261 -41.70 -6.33 -7.11
N ASP A 262 -41.09 -7.13 -7.97
CA ASP A 262 -41.24 -8.59 -7.96
C ASP A 262 -39.88 -9.27 -7.81
N TRP A 263 -39.86 -10.44 -7.15
CA TRP A 263 -38.71 -11.33 -7.17
C TRP A 263 -38.75 -12.19 -8.44
N VAL A 264 -37.64 -12.19 -9.18
CA VAL A 264 -37.57 -12.90 -10.46
C VAL A 264 -36.29 -13.71 -10.57
N LYS A 265 -36.39 -14.87 -11.22
CA LYS A 265 -35.23 -15.70 -11.55
C LYS A 265 -34.45 -15.03 -12.68
N LEU A 266 -33.12 -14.94 -12.57
CA LEU A 266 -32.29 -14.40 -13.64
C LEU A 266 -32.51 -15.13 -14.97
N GLY A 267 -32.75 -16.45 -14.92
CA GLY A 267 -33.06 -17.27 -16.09
C GLY A 267 -34.32 -16.83 -16.85
N ALA A 268 -35.28 -16.18 -16.18
CA ALA A 268 -36.51 -15.68 -16.79
C ALA A 268 -36.36 -14.30 -17.47
N LEU A 269 -35.21 -13.63 -17.29
CA LEU A 269 -34.95 -12.32 -17.86
C LEU A 269 -34.27 -12.35 -19.23
N GLY A 270 -34.05 -13.54 -19.80
CA GLY A 270 -33.41 -13.70 -21.10
C GLY A 270 -34.25 -13.14 -22.25
N PRO A 271 -33.62 -12.72 -23.37
CA PRO A 271 -34.35 -12.37 -24.58
C PRO A 271 -34.84 -13.62 -25.32
N ASP A 272 -35.93 -13.47 -26.07
CA ASP A 272 -36.55 -14.57 -26.82
C ASP A 272 -35.56 -15.27 -27.76
N GLY A 273 -35.57 -16.60 -27.74
CA GLY A 273 -34.73 -17.43 -28.62
C GLY A 273 -33.25 -17.48 -28.25
N VAL A 274 -32.81 -16.81 -27.17
CA VAL A 274 -31.42 -16.85 -26.68
C VAL A 274 -31.41 -17.26 -25.20
N PRO A 275 -30.60 -18.27 -24.80
CA PRO A 275 -30.50 -18.63 -23.38
C PRO A 275 -30.05 -17.42 -22.55
N ALA A 276 -30.77 -17.12 -21.46
CA ALA A 276 -30.41 -16.05 -20.53
C ALA A 276 -28.98 -16.24 -20.02
N VAL A 277 -28.63 -17.47 -19.65
CA VAL A 277 -27.27 -17.84 -19.24
C VAL A 277 -26.67 -18.83 -20.23
N GLN A 278 -25.39 -18.62 -20.58
CA GLN A 278 -24.65 -19.52 -21.45
C GLN A 278 -23.23 -19.74 -20.93
N ILE A 279 -22.80 -20.99 -20.95
CA ILE A 279 -21.42 -21.41 -20.71
C ILE A 279 -20.59 -21.30 -21.99
N GLY A 280 -19.31 -20.94 -21.87
CA GLY A 280 -18.39 -20.99 -23.01
C GLY A 280 -18.14 -22.41 -23.56
N PRO A 281 -17.54 -22.54 -24.76
CA PRO A 281 -17.32 -23.82 -25.43
C PRO A 281 -16.21 -24.64 -24.78
N MET A 282 -16.49 -25.93 -24.50
CA MET A 282 -15.46 -26.90 -24.09
C MET A 282 -14.51 -27.32 -25.22
N SER A 283 -14.91 -27.11 -26.48
CA SER A 283 -14.15 -27.53 -27.65
C SER A 283 -12.99 -26.61 -28.01
N MET A 284 -12.90 -25.42 -27.42
CA MET A 284 -11.82 -24.46 -27.66
C MET A 284 -10.57 -24.89 -26.90
N LYS A 285 -9.50 -25.24 -27.61
CA LYS A 285 -8.27 -25.77 -26.99
C LYS A 285 -7.21 -24.69 -26.89
N SER A 286 -6.47 -24.67 -25.79
CA SER A 286 -5.43 -23.66 -25.56
C SER A 286 -4.31 -23.65 -26.60
N ASN A 287 -4.05 -24.78 -27.27
CA ASN A 287 -3.05 -24.89 -28.34
C ASN A 287 -3.52 -24.32 -29.69
N GLU A 288 -4.81 -23.96 -29.82
CA GLU A 288 -5.36 -23.31 -31.02
C GLU A 288 -5.25 -21.77 -30.95
N PHE A 289 -4.81 -21.24 -29.80
CA PHE A 289 -4.61 -19.80 -29.64
C PHE A 289 -3.34 -19.32 -30.33
N SER A 290 -3.39 -18.09 -30.83
CA SER A 290 -2.28 -17.42 -31.49
C SER A 290 -2.15 -15.97 -31.00
N SER A 291 -1.20 -15.22 -31.56
CA SER A 291 -0.99 -13.79 -31.27
C SER A 291 -1.95 -12.85 -32.02
N THR A 292 -2.70 -13.35 -33.01
CA THR A 292 -3.56 -12.53 -33.88
C THR A 292 -4.85 -13.26 -34.26
N GLY A 293 -5.96 -12.55 -34.41
CA GLY A 293 -7.24 -13.15 -34.83
C GLY A 293 -8.41 -12.57 -34.06
N GLN A 294 -9.48 -13.36 -33.91
CA GLN A 294 -10.63 -12.96 -33.11
C GLN A 294 -10.26 -12.97 -31.61
N PRO A 295 -10.47 -11.86 -30.87
CA PRO A 295 -10.18 -11.81 -29.44
C PRO A 295 -11.06 -12.77 -28.64
N VAL A 296 -10.47 -13.39 -27.62
CA VAL A 296 -11.11 -14.38 -26.75
C VAL A 296 -10.91 -14.01 -25.28
N LEU A 297 -12.01 -13.79 -24.57
CA LEU A 297 -12.04 -13.59 -23.13
C LEU A 297 -11.81 -14.90 -22.37
N ASN A 298 -10.93 -14.82 -21.38
CA ASN A 298 -10.59 -15.90 -20.47
C ASN A 298 -10.68 -15.44 -18.99
N VAL A 299 -10.43 -16.35 -18.05
CA VAL A 299 -10.50 -16.04 -16.60
C VAL A 299 -9.60 -14.86 -16.20
N GLY A 300 -8.43 -14.73 -16.82
CA GLY A 300 -7.48 -13.64 -16.54
C GLY A 300 -7.97 -12.28 -17.05
N THR A 301 -8.76 -12.26 -18.12
CA THR A 301 -9.32 -11.03 -18.71
C THR A 301 -10.47 -10.45 -17.88
N VAL A 302 -11.27 -11.26 -17.20
CA VAL A 302 -12.45 -10.76 -16.46
C VAL A 302 -12.04 -10.29 -15.07
N GLN A 303 -12.21 -8.99 -14.80
CA GLN A 303 -12.05 -8.37 -13.49
C GLN A 303 -13.41 -7.88 -12.99
N THR A 304 -13.53 -7.54 -11.70
CA THR A 304 -14.77 -6.97 -11.18
C THR A 304 -14.96 -5.57 -11.76
N GLY A 305 -15.96 -5.40 -12.62
CA GLY A 305 -16.34 -4.13 -13.24
C GLY A 305 -15.63 -3.78 -14.55
N TYR A 306 -14.61 -4.53 -14.99
CA TYR A 306 -13.90 -4.25 -16.26
C TYR A 306 -13.21 -5.49 -16.86
N PHE A 307 -12.78 -5.40 -18.12
CA PHE A 307 -11.96 -6.40 -18.79
C PHE A 307 -10.50 -5.94 -18.95
N ASP A 308 -9.55 -6.77 -18.56
CA ASP A 308 -8.11 -6.58 -18.75
C ASP A 308 -7.69 -7.13 -20.12
N HIS A 309 -7.62 -6.25 -21.11
CA HIS A 309 -7.30 -6.62 -22.49
C HIS A 309 -5.85 -7.03 -22.70
N SER A 310 -4.95 -6.76 -21.75
CA SER A 310 -3.54 -7.20 -21.84
C SER A 310 -3.40 -8.73 -21.74
N LYS A 311 -4.46 -9.42 -21.29
CA LYS A 311 -4.50 -10.88 -21.07
C LYS A 311 -5.36 -11.63 -22.08
N LEU A 312 -5.72 -10.97 -23.20
CA LEU A 312 -6.53 -11.59 -24.25
C LEU A 312 -5.78 -12.75 -24.91
N ASN A 313 -6.55 -13.79 -25.25
CA ASN A 313 -6.13 -14.79 -26.22
C ASN A 313 -6.72 -14.42 -27.58
N PHE A 314 -6.17 -14.96 -28.67
CA PHE A 314 -6.72 -14.77 -30.01
C PHE A 314 -6.92 -16.12 -30.69
N LEU A 315 -8.09 -16.28 -31.34
CA LEU A 315 -8.39 -17.44 -32.15
C LEU A 315 -8.29 -17.07 -33.65
N PRO A 316 -7.53 -17.82 -34.47
CA PRO A 316 -7.47 -17.60 -35.91
C PRO A 316 -8.86 -17.56 -36.56
N HIS A 317 -9.10 -16.63 -37.49
CA HIS A 317 -10.43 -16.41 -38.09
C HIS A 317 -11.03 -17.66 -38.74
N GLU A 318 -10.19 -18.52 -39.32
CA GLU A 318 -10.57 -19.80 -39.93
C GLU A 318 -11.26 -20.75 -38.94
N LEU A 319 -10.89 -20.69 -37.65
CA LEU A 319 -11.43 -21.55 -36.61
C LEU A 319 -12.68 -20.94 -35.94
N THR A 320 -13.01 -19.68 -36.20
CA THR A 320 -14.12 -18.98 -35.49
C THR A 320 -15.51 -19.46 -35.90
N GLY A 321 -15.65 -20.09 -37.07
CA GLY A 321 -16.94 -20.49 -37.63
C GLY A 321 -17.76 -21.41 -36.73
N SER A 322 -17.09 -22.31 -36.00
CA SER A 322 -17.72 -23.24 -35.04
C SER A 322 -18.15 -22.58 -33.73
N PHE A 323 -17.72 -21.34 -33.48
CA PHE A 323 -17.95 -20.62 -32.22
C PHE A 323 -18.90 -19.42 -32.35
N LYS A 324 -19.60 -19.24 -33.48
CA LYS A 324 -20.56 -18.13 -33.71
C LYS A 324 -21.59 -17.94 -32.59
N ARG A 325 -22.00 -19.02 -31.92
CA ARG A 325 -22.95 -18.98 -30.79
C ARG A 325 -22.36 -18.46 -29.47
N TYR A 326 -21.04 -18.31 -29.36
CA TYR A 326 -20.33 -17.85 -28.15
C TYR A 326 -19.79 -16.43 -28.31
N VAL A 327 -20.26 -15.73 -29.34
CA VAL A 327 -19.94 -14.33 -29.58
C VAL A 327 -20.61 -13.47 -28.49
N ILE A 328 -19.77 -12.69 -27.84
CA ILE A 328 -20.13 -11.70 -26.84
C ILE A 328 -20.73 -10.49 -27.55
N ARG A 329 -21.78 -9.94 -26.95
CA ARG A 329 -22.42 -8.71 -27.39
C ARG A 329 -22.30 -7.63 -26.35
N THR A 330 -22.32 -6.38 -26.77
CA THR A 330 -22.48 -5.24 -25.86
C THR A 330 -23.69 -5.47 -24.96
N GLY A 331 -23.51 -5.26 -23.66
CA GLY A 331 -24.53 -5.52 -22.64
C GLY A 331 -24.54 -6.95 -22.08
N ASP A 332 -23.68 -7.85 -22.54
CA ASP A 332 -23.48 -9.15 -21.90
C ASP A 332 -22.76 -9.01 -20.56
N ILE A 333 -23.22 -9.74 -19.55
CA ILE A 333 -22.54 -9.80 -18.24
C ILE A 333 -21.75 -11.10 -18.18
N LEU A 334 -20.43 -11.00 -18.06
CA LEU A 334 -19.53 -12.15 -18.02
C LEU A 334 -19.13 -12.47 -16.58
N PHE A 335 -19.06 -13.75 -16.23
CA PHE A 335 -18.68 -14.25 -14.92
C PHE A 335 -17.54 -15.27 -15.01
N THR A 336 -16.60 -15.22 -14.07
CA THR A 336 -15.58 -16.26 -13.91
C THR A 336 -16.15 -17.47 -13.17
N ARG A 337 -16.02 -18.66 -13.77
CA ARG A 337 -16.43 -19.93 -13.14
C ARG A 337 -15.27 -20.71 -12.51
N SER A 338 -14.05 -20.53 -13.02
CA SER A 338 -12.86 -21.25 -12.54
C SER A 338 -11.77 -20.26 -12.13
N GLY A 339 -10.95 -20.59 -11.13
CA GLY A 339 -9.95 -19.68 -10.57
C GLY A 339 -10.54 -18.79 -9.46
N THR A 340 -10.40 -17.46 -9.57
CA THR A 340 -11.13 -16.53 -8.70
C THR A 340 -12.59 -16.49 -9.12
N ILE A 341 -13.43 -17.25 -8.43
CA ILE A 341 -14.86 -17.39 -8.73
C ILE A 341 -15.59 -16.07 -8.42
N GLY A 342 -16.54 -15.69 -9.28
CA GLY A 342 -17.47 -14.59 -9.01
C GLY A 342 -17.01 -13.19 -9.44
N ARG A 343 -15.90 -13.07 -10.16
CA ARG A 343 -15.59 -11.80 -10.86
C ARG A 343 -16.56 -11.63 -12.01
N CYS A 344 -17.08 -10.42 -12.16
CA CYS A 344 -17.98 -10.12 -13.27
C CYS A 344 -17.79 -8.72 -13.83
N ALA A 345 -18.06 -8.58 -15.12
CA ALA A 345 -18.00 -7.32 -15.85
C ALA A 345 -19.05 -7.28 -16.96
N VAL A 346 -19.45 -6.08 -17.34
CA VAL A 346 -20.42 -5.83 -18.43
C VAL A 346 -19.64 -5.50 -19.70
N ALA A 347 -19.89 -6.26 -20.77
CA ALA A 347 -19.31 -6.04 -22.09
C ALA A 347 -19.80 -4.70 -22.68
N THR A 348 -18.86 -3.92 -23.21
CA THR A 348 -19.11 -2.65 -23.89
C THR A 348 -18.97 -2.84 -25.40
N GLU A 349 -18.97 -1.74 -26.16
CA GLU A 349 -18.70 -1.78 -27.61
C GLU A 349 -17.30 -2.33 -27.93
N LYS A 350 -16.35 -2.20 -26.99
CA LYS A 350 -14.98 -2.69 -27.19
C LYS A 350 -14.87 -4.21 -27.23
N GLU A 351 -15.79 -4.90 -26.56
CA GLU A 351 -15.82 -6.37 -26.47
C GLU A 351 -16.88 -6.99 -27.40
N ASP A 352 -17.64 -6.18 -28.16
CA ASP A 352 -18.60 -6.72 -29.11
C ASP A 352 -17.88 -7.55 -30.19
N GLY A 353 -18.41 -8.75 -30.44
CA GLY A 353 -17.81 -9.69 -31.37
C GLY A 353 -16.75 -10.61 -30.75
N PHE A 354 -16.30 -10.37 -29.52
CA PHE A 354 -15.30 -11.23 -28.88
C PHE A 354 -15.87 -12.63 -28.60
N LEU A 355 -15.01 -13.63 -28.46
CA LEU A 355 -15.40 -14.97 -28.02
C LEU A 355 -15.13 -15.13 -26.52
N MET A 356 -15.76 -16.12 -25.90
CA MET A 356 -15.46 -16.52 -24.51
C MET A 356 -14.94 -17.96 -24.45
N THR A 357 -14.07 -18.24 -23.49
CA THR A 357 -13.61 -19.61 -23.16
C THR A 357 -14.61 -20.36 -22.29
N PHE A 358 -14.47 -21.69 -22.20
CA PHE A 358 -15.25 -22.55 -21.30
C PHE A 358 -15.28 -22.07 -19.84
N HIS A 359 -14.26 -21.38 -19.35
CA HIS A 359 -14.17 -20.98 -17.95
C HIS A 359 -15.01 -19.75 -17.59
N LEU A 360 -15.73 -19.21 -18.56
CA LEU A 360 -16.64 -18.08 -18.38
C LEU A 360 -18.09 -18.51 -18.52
N LEU A 361 -18.97 -17.78 -17.83
CA LEU A 361 -20.40 -17.77 -18.05
C LEU A 361 -20.81 -16.39 -18.58
N ARG A 362 -21.87 -16.35 -19.38
CA ARG A 362 -22.47 -15.15 -19.92
C ARG A 362 -23.92 -15.09 -19.48
N ALA A 363 -24.34 -14.01 -18.83
CA ALA A 363 -25.74 -13.66 -18.63
C ALA A 363 -26.13 -12.55 -19.63
N ARG A 364 -27.28 -12.70 -20.28
CA ARG A 364 -27.89 -11.71 -21.18
C ARG A 364 -29.32 -11.50 -20.76
N VAL A 365 -29.67 -10.24 -20.52
CA VAL A 365 -31.03 -9.85 -20.11
C VAL A 365 -31.71 -9.04 -21.22
N SER A 366 -33.02 -9.21 -21.34
CA SER A 366 -33.86 -8.44 -22.26
C SER A 366 -33.99 -7.00 -21.76
N GLN A 367 -33.49 -6.03 -22.53
CA GLN A 367 -33.52 -4.61 -22.15
C GLN A 367 -34.95 -4.05 -22.05
N ASN A 368 -35.95 -4.74 -22.60
CA ASN A 368 -37.36 -4.39 -22.50
C ASN A 368 -37.94 -4.72 -21.11
N VAL A 369 -37.23 -5.48 -20.29
CA VAL A 369 -37.69 -5.92 -18.95
C VAL A 369 -36.68 -5.52 -17.88
N CYS A 370 -35.39 -5.73 -18.15
CA CYS A 370 -34.32 -5.49 -17.18
C CYS A 370 -33.11 -4.86 -17.85
N LEU A 371 -32.70 -3.69 -17.36
CA LEU A 371 -31.49 -3.03 -17.82
C LEU A 371 -30.25 -3.83 -17.41
N THR A 372 -29.31 -4.03 -18.33
CA THR A 372 -28.07 -4.77 -18.03
C THR A 372 -27.33 -4.21 -16.82
N LYS A 373 -27.22 -2.87 -16.71
CA LYS A 373 -26.53 -2.23 -15.58
C LYS A 373 -27.25 -2.49 -14.26
N TYR A 374 -28.58 -2.48 -14.26
CA TYR A 374 -29.36 -2.82 -13.07
C TYR A 374 -29.15 -4.29 -12.68
N ALA A 375 -29.27 -5.23 -13.63
CA ALA A 375 -28.99 -6.65 -13.38
C ALA A 375 -27.58 -6.87 -12.82
N PHE A 376 -26.58 -6.17 -13.37
CA PHE A 376 -25.21 -6.20 -12.88
C PHE A 376 -25.09 -5.74 -11.41
N TYR A 377 -25.76 -4.64 -11.05
CA TYR A 377 -25.81 -4.15 -9.67
C TYR A 377 -26.58 -5.08 -8.73
N ALA A 378 -27.70 -5.65 -9.19
CA ALA A 378 -28.46 -6.65 -8.45
C ALA A 378 -27.61 -7.88 -8.10
N LEU A 379 -26.83 -8.36 -9.06
CA LEU A 379 -25.98 -9.54 -8.89
C LEU A 379 -24.76 -9.29 -7.99
N GLN A 380 -24.30 -8.04 -7.85
CA GLN A 380 -23.21 -7.68 -6.92
C GLN A 380 -23.72 -7.24 -5.53
N GLY A 381 -24.91 -6.66 -5.48
CA GLY A 381 -25.43 -5.91 -4.34
C GLY A 381 -26.43 -6.64 -3.48
N GLY A 382 -27.19 -7.58 -4.05
CA GLY A 382 -28.29 -8.26 -3.39
C GLY A 382 -27.81 -9.05 -2.19
N SER A 383 -28.23 -8.70 -0.97
CA SER A 383 -27.99 -9.52 0.23
C SER A 383 -28.48 -10.96 0.03
N THR A 384 -29.68 -11.10 -0.55
CA THR A 384 -30.27 -12.39 -0.96
C THR A 384 -29.42 -13.11 -2.00
N VAL A 385 -28.97 -12.41 -3.07
CA VAL A 385 -28.10 -13.01 -4.09
C VAL A 385 -26.79 -13.50 -3.47
N LEU A 386 -26.15 -12.67 -2.64
CA LEU A 386 -24.90 -13.02 -1.97
C LEU A 386 -25.07 -14.20 -1.02
N ARG A 387 -26.19 -14.27 -0.29
CA ARG A 387 -26.55 -15.41 0.56
C ARG A 387 -26.77 -16.68 -0.27
N GLN A 388 -27.60 -16.60 -1.31
CA GLN A 388 -27.87 -17.71 -2.22
C GLN A 388 -26.58 -18.27 -2.82
N VAL A 389 -25.67 -17.40 -3.27
CA VAL A 389 -24.36 -17.82 -3.80
C VAL A 389 -23.48 -18.44 -2.72
N ALA A 390 -23.45 -17.88 -1.51
CA ALA A 390 -22.63 -18.38 -0.41
C ALA A 390 -23.10 -19.76 0.08
N GLU A 391 -24.41 -19.94 0.28
CA GLU A 391 -25.01 -21.21 0.73
C GLU A 391 -24.89 -22.30 -0.34
N SER A 392 -25.11 -21.97 -1.62
CA SER A 392 -24.89 -22.93 -2.72
C SER A 392 -23.42 -23.33 -2.89
N ALA A 393 -22.47 -22.58 -2.33
CA ALA A 393 -21.05 -22.93 -2.35
C ALA A 393 -20.63 -23.88 -1.22
N ILE A 394 -21.40 -23.97 -0.13
CA ILE A 394 -21.12 -24.82 1.03
C ILE A 394 -21.60 -26.24 0.72
N GLY A 395 -20.65 -27.16 0.45
CA GLY A 395 -20.95 -28.60 0.25
C GLY A 395 -20.57 -29.18 -1.12
N ALA A 396 -20.13 -28.37 -2.08
CA ALA A 396 -19.65 -28.85 -3.38
C ALA A 396 -18.15 -29.19 -3.35
N THR A 397 -17.77 -30.43 -3.69
CA THR A 397 -16.36 -30.88 -3.84
C THR A 397 -15.58 -30.12 -4.91
N ARG A 398 -16.29 -29.41 -5.80
CA ARG A 398 -15.76 -28.35 -6.67
C ARG A 398 -16.69 -27.14 -6.58
N ALA A 399 -16.35 -26.17 -5.74
CA ALA A 399 -17.00 -24.86 -5.74
C ALA A 399 -16.90 -24.28 -7.16
N GLY A 400 -18.03 -24.18 -7.86
CA GLY A 400 -18.05 -23.72 -9.24
C GLY A 400 -19.36 -23.00 -9.50
N PHE A 401 -19.29 -21.68 -9.57
CA PHE A 401 -20.37 -20.82 -10.04
C PHE A 401 -20.79 -21.30 -11.44
N ASN A 402 -21.96 -21.90 -11.56
CA ASN A 402 -22.38 -22.67 -12.73
C ASN A 402 -23.67 -22.12 -13.35
N THR A 403 -24.08 -22.64 -14.51
CA THR A 403 -25.23 -22.08 -15.25
C THR A 403 -26.53 -22.24 -14.46
N SER A 404 -26.73 -23.40 -13.83
CA SER A 404 -27.96 -23.69 -13.07
C SER A 404 -28.10 -22.79 -11.85
N LEU A 405 -26.99 -22.56 -11.13
CA LEU A 405 -26.94 -21.60 -10.03
C LEU A 405 -27.28 -20.20 -10.53
N LEU A 406 -26.60 -19.72 -11.57
CA LEU A 406 -26.77 -18.36 -12.08
C LEU A 406 -28.19 -18.10 -12.61
N GLU A 407 -28.80 -19.05 -13.34
CA GLU A 407 -30.20 -18.92 -13.78
C GLU A 407 -31.19 -18.94 -12.61
N GLY A 408 -30.88 -19.69 -11.55
CA GLY A 408 -31.75 -19.88 -10.39
C GLY A 408 -31.70 -18.75 -9.36
N LEU A 409 -30.78 -17.80 -9.47
CA LEU A 409 -30.68 -16.66 -8.54
C LEU A 409 -31.93 -15.80 -8.62
N ASP A 410 -32.46 -15.45 -7.44
CA ASP A 410 -33.55 -14.50 -7.32
C ASP A 410 -32.98 -13.09 -7.27
N ILE A 411 -33.43 -12.23 -8.18
CA ILE A 411 -33.10 -10.82 -8.19
C ILE A 411 -34.37 -9.99 -8.03
N PRO A 412 -34.31 -8.86 -7.30
CA PRO A 412 -35.43 -7.91 -7.27
C PRO A 412 -35.58 -7.27 -8.65
N LEU A 413 -36.82 -7.05 -9.08
CA LEU A 413 -37.14 -6.41 -10.36
C LEU A 413 -38.08 -5.20 -10.13
N PRO A 414 -37.53 -3.98 -10.14
CA PRO A 414 -38.29 -2.74 -10.21
C PRO A 414 -38.88 -2.55 -11.61
N PRO A 415 -39.87 -1.67 -11.77
CA PRO A 415 -40.29 -1.18 -13.07
C PRO A 415 -39.14 -0.48 -13.83
N LEU A 416 -39.11 -0.55 -15.17
CA LEU A 416 -38.04 0.01 -15.99
C LEU A 416 -37.68 1.48 -15.70
N PRO A 417 -38.66 2.41 -15.51
CA PRO A 417 -38.34 3.79 -15.15
C PRO A 417 -37.57 3.89 -13.82
N GLU A 418 -37.89 3.03 -12.85
CA GLU A 418 -37.20 3.00 -11.57
C GLU A 418 -35.80 2.38 -11.71
N GLN A 419 -35.63 1.34 -12.53
CA GLN A 419 -34.30 0.77 -12.82
C GLN A 419 -33.35 1.83 -13.40
N LEU A 420 -33.84 2.68 -14.31
CA LEU A 420 -33.07 3.79 -14.87
C LEU A 420 -32.60 4.76 -13.77
N GLU A 421 -33.51 5.13 -12.87
CA GLU A 421 -33.19 6.03 -11.76
C GLU A 421 -32.21 5.41 -10.76
N ILE A 422 -32.38 4.13 -10.44
CA ILE A 422 -31.44 3.38 -9.60
C ILE A 422 -30.05 3.41 -10.23
N VAL A 423 -29.92 3.06 -11.51
CA VAL A 423 -28.64 3.08 -12.23
C VAL A 423 -28.03 4.48 -12.18
N ARG A 424 -28.82 5.53 -12.46
CA ARG A 424 -28.35 6.92 -12.41
C ARG A 424 -27.79 7.30 -11.04
N ARG A 425 -28.49 6.96 -9.94
CA ARG A 425 -28.05 7.26 -8.57
C ARG A 425 -26.81 6.46 -8.17
N VAL A 426 -26.76 5.16 -8.49
CA VAL A 426 -25.60 4.31 -8.20
C VAL A 426 -24.35 4.83 -8.90
N GLU A 427 -24.45 5.14 -10.20
CA GLU A 427 -23.34 5.69 -10.98
C GLU A 427 -22.83 7.02 -10.42
N ALA A 428 -23.74 7.93 -10.04
CA ALA A 428 -23.37 9.21 -9.43
C ALA A 428 -22.62 9.02 -8.09
N LEU A 429 -23.07 8.09 -7.25
CA LEU A 429 -22.43 7.78 -5.97
C LEU A 429 -21.08 7.07 -6.18
N PHE A 430 -20.99 6.16 -7.15
CA PHE A 430 -19.75 5.48 -7.49
C PHE A 430 -18.70 6.46 -8.05
N ALA A 431 -19.11 7.44 -8.85
CA ALA A 431 -18.22 8.51 -9.30
C ALA A 431 -17.67 9.37 -8.14
N ILE A 432 -18.38 9.49 -7.02
CA ILE A 432 -17.84 10.10 -5.79
C ILE A 432 -16.79 9.19 -5.16
N ALA A 433 -17.07 7.89 -5.07
CA ALA A 433 -16.13 6.90 -4.55
C ALA A 433 -14.82 6.86 -5.34
N ASP A 434 -14.90 6.89 -6.67
CA ASP A 434 -13.74 6.91 -7.57
C ASP A 434 -12.89 8.17 -7.39
N ARG A 435 -13.53 9.34 -7.27
CA ARG A 435 -12.84 10.61 -6.97
C ARG A 435 -12.14 10.57 -5.61
N LEU A 436 -12.77 9.98 -4.60
CA LEU A 436 -12.18 9.81 -3.28
C LEU A 436 -10.96 8.89 -3.31
N GLU A 437 -11.05 7.78 -4.05
CA GLU A 437 -9.95 6.84 -4.25
C GLU A 437 -8.77 7.49 -5.00
N ALA A 438 -9.04 8.29 -6.04
CA ALA A 438 -8.01 9.06 -6.74
C ALA A 438 -7.33 10.11 -5.84
N ARG A 439 -8.10 10.86 -5.02
CA ARG A 439 -7.55 11.80 -4.03
C ARG A 439 -6.70 11.08 -2.99
N TYR A 440 -7.13 9.91 -2.52
CA TYR A 440 -6.37 9.07 -1.59
C TYR A 440 -5.01 8.67 -2.18
N GLN A 441 -4.97 8.19 -3.43
CA GLN A 441 -3.71 7.82 -4.09
C GLN A 441 -2.76 9.03 -4.21
N GLY A 442 -3.28 10.19 -4.62
CA GLY A 442 -2.49 11.43 -4.69
C GLY A 442 -1.95 11.86 -3.32
N ALA A 443 -2.74 11.71 -2.26
CA ALA A 443 -2.30 12.00 -0.90
C ALA A 443 -1.19 11.04 -0.45
N LEU A 444 -1.32 9.73 -0.72
CA LEU A 444 -0.32 8.73 -0.37
C LEU A 444 1.04 9.02 -1.03
N THR A 445 1.05 9.33 -2.33
CA THR A 445 2.26 9.75 -3.05
C THR A 445 2.87 11.03 -2.46
N SER A 446 2.04 11.95 -1.97
CA SER A 446 2.52 13.18 -1.31
C SER A 446 3.19 12.85 0.03
N PHE A 447 2.62 11.95 0.83
CA PHE A 447 3.22 11.48 2.09
C PHE A 447 4.58 10.82 1.89
N GLU A 448 4.75 10.02 0.84
CA GLU A 448 6.04 9.41 0.49
C GLU A 448 7.14 10.45 0.18
N ARG A 449 6.75 11.64 -0.31
CA ARG A 449 7.68 12.74 -0.62
C ARG A 449 7.90 13.69 0.54
N LEU A 450 6.93 13.82 1.46
CA LEU A 450 6.99 14.78 2.58
C LEU A 450 8.11 14.47 3.56
N THR A 451 8.27 13.23 3.99
CA THR A 451 9.32 12.86 4.97
C THR A 451 10.72 13.16 4.44
N PRO A 452 11.11 12.73 3.22
CA PRO A 452 12.39 13.12 2.64
C PRO A 452 12.56 14.64 2.48
N ALA A 453 11.51 15.35 2.07
CA ALA A 453 11.57 16.81 1.90
C ALA A 453 11.78 17.54 3.23
N LEU A 454 11.11 17.11 4.31
CA LEU A 454 11.25 17.67 5.65
C LEU A 454 12.67 17.46 6.19
N LEU A 455 13.20 16.23 6.06
CA LEU A 455 14.58 15.92 6.44
C LEU A 455 15.56 16.75 5.61
N ALA A 456 15.36 16.87 4.30
CA ALA A 456 16.21 17.70 3.45
C ALA A 456 16.20 19.18 3.86
N LYS A 457 15.04 19.74 4.24
CA LYS A 457 14.96 21.11 4.79
C LYS A 457 15.64 21.24 6.14
N ALA A 458 15.52 20.23 7.00
CA ALA A 458 16.18 20.19 8.30
C ALA A 458 17.69 20.32 8.15
N PHE A 459 18.28 19.55 7.23
CA PHE A 459 19.74 19.50 7.04
C PHE A 459 20.31 20.60 6.14
N ARG A 460 19.47 21.51 5.63
CA ARG A 460 19.89 22.78 5.01
C ARG A 460 19.66 24.00 5.91
N GLY A 461 19.28 23.80 7.18
CA GLY A 461 18.96 24.91 8.09
C GLY A 461 17.73 25.72 7.67
N GLU A 462 16.83 25.13 6.87
CA GLU A 462 15.60 25.78 6.38
C GLU A 462 14.36 25.42 7.20
N LEU A 463 14.48 24.44 8.13
CA LEU A 463 13.34 23.93 8.89
C LEU A 463 12.99 24.81 10.10
N VAL A 464 14.00 25.44 10.71
CA VAL A 464 13.87 26.35 11.85
C VAL A 464 14.69 27.62 11.56
N PRO A 465 14.28 28.80 12.05
CA PRO A 465 15.07 30.02 11.90
C PRO A 465 16.44 29.88 12.55
N GLN A 466 17.51 30.37 11.94
CA GLN A 466 18.82 30.46 12.59
C GLN A 466 18.82 31.57 13.64
N ASP A 467 19.52 31.34 14.76
CA ASP A 467 19.73 32.36 15.79
C ASP A 467 21.18 32.85 15.72
N PRO A 468 21.45 34.12 15.39
CA PRO A 468 22.80 34.68 15.35
C PRO A 468 23.56 34.61 16.69
N ASN A 469 22.87 34.41 17.82
CA ASN A 469 23.47 34.29 19.13
C ASN A 469 23.87 32.85 19.50
N ASP A 470 23.50 31.86 18.68
CA ASP A 470 23.91 30.48 18.90
C ASP A 470 25.45 30.35 18.73
N GLU A 471 26.10 29.66 19.68
CA GLU A 471 27.53 29.35 19.56
C GLU A 471 27.79 28.54 18.27
N PRO A 472 28.64 29.01 17.35
CA PRO A 472 28.91 28.28 16.11
C PRO A 472 29.43 26.87 16.37
N ALA A 473 29.01 25.91 15.55
CA ALA A 473 29.43 24.51 15.65
C ALA A 473 30.95 24.33 15.52
N SER A 474 31.64 25.23 14.82
CA SER A 474 33.10 25.26 14.74
C SER A 474 33.77 25.46 16.10
N VAL A 475 33.26 26.40 16.91
CA VAL A 475 33.74 26.68 18.28
C VAL A 475 33.51 25.46 19.19
N LEU A 476 32.35 24.81 19.04
CA LEU A 476 32.06 23.56 19.74
C LEU A 476 33.06 22.45 19.38
N LEU A 477 33.35 22.27 18.09
CA LEU A 477 34.32 21.26 17.62
C LEU A 477 35.74 21.58 18.10
N GLU A 478 36.15 22.85 18.13
CA GLU A 478 37.42 23.28 18.70
C GLU A 478 37.52 22.94 20.18
N ARG A 479 36.46 23.20 20.96
CA ARG A 479 36.39 22.82 22.38
C ARG A 479 36.55 21.31 22.55
N ILE A 480 35.86 20.53 21.73
CA ILE A 480 35.97 19.06 21.74
C ILE A 480 37.42 18.64 21.42
N ARG A 481 38.03 19.19 20.36
CA ARG A 481 39.42 18.93 19.95
C ARG A 481 40.42 19.27 21.05
N ALA A 482 40.25 20.40 21.74
CA ALA A 482 41.08 20.81 22.86
C ALA A 482 40.96 19.85 24.05
N LEU A 483 39.74 19.41 24.38
CA LEU A 483 39.52 18.38 25.40
C LEU A 483 40.23 17.07 25.02
N ARG A 484 40.20 16.66 23.75
CA ARG A 484 40.96 15.48 23.28
C ARG A 484 42.45 15.59 23.53
N ALA A 485 43.04 16.72 23.16
CA ALA A 485 44.46 16.96 23.32
C ALA A 485 44.87 16.92 24.79
N SER A 486 43.99 17.38 25.69
CA SER A 486 44.23 17.37 27.14
C SER A 486 44.11 15.96 27.77
N GLU A 487 43.18 15.11 27.31
CA GLU A 487 42.97 13.76 27.82
C GLU A 487 44.00 12.74 27.28
N GLY A 488 44.52 12.96 26.06
CA GLY A 488 45.47 12.08 25.37
C GLY A 488 46.88 11.97 25.97
N THR A 489 47.22 12.75 26.99
CA THR A 489 48.57 12.77 27.61
C THR A 489 48.75 11.81 28.79
N LYS A 490 47.71 11.05 29.20
CA LYS A 490 47.80 10.10 30.32
C LYS A 490 47.54 8.64 29.92
N SER A 491 48.39 8.05 29.07
CA SER A 491 48.61 6.58 29.02
C SER A 491 49.71 6.22 28.01
N GLY A 492 50.97 6.43 28.38
CA GLY A 492 52.13 5.92 27.65
C GLY A 492 52.94 4.97 28.52
N ARG A 493 52.43 3.75 28.80
CA ARG A 493 53.25 2.67 29.35
C ARG A 493 53.47 1.62 28.26
N GLY A 494 54.72 1.58 27.78
CA GLY A 494 55.15 0.83 26.62
C GLY A 494 54.87 -0.67 26.69
N ARG A 495 54.60 -1.25 25.51
CA ARG A 495 54.76 -2.69 25.29
C ARG A 495 55.91 -2.91 24.34
N LYS A 496 56.96 -3.54 24.88
CA LYS A 496 58.10 -4.10 24.16
C LYS A 496 57.61 -5.05 23.06
N ALA A 497 58.25 -4.96 21.90
CA ALA A 497 58.09 -5.91 20.80
C ALA A 497 58.54 -7.32 21.22
N ALA A 498 57.80 -8.33 20.77
CA ALA A 498 58.19 -9.74 20.84
C ALA A 498 58.20 -10.32 19.41
N PRO A 499 59.05 -11.34 19.13
CA PRO A 499 59.68 -11.54 17.84
C PRO A 499 58.83 -12.36 16.85
N LYS A 500 59.11 -12.17 15.55
CA LYS A 500 58.56 -12.96 14.43
C LYS A 500 59.09 -14.40 14.47
N PRO A 501 58.26 -15.43 14.18
CA PRO A 501 58.77 -16.73 13.79
C PRO A 501 59.02 -16.77 12.27
N THR A 502 60.23 -17.19 11.94
CA THR A 502 60.73 -17.58 10.62
C THR A 502 60.23 -18.96 10.19
N GLY A 503 59.87 -19.08 8.91
CA GLY A 503 60.21 -20.22 8.06
C GLY A 503 59.32 -21.46 8.11
N GLN A 504 58.52 -21.65 7.05
CA GLN A 504 58.46 -22.92 6.32
C GLN A 504 58.01 -22.65 4.87
N GLU A 505 58.96 -22.80 3.94
CA GLU A 505 58.75 -23.15 2.52
C GLU A 505 57.98 -24.49 2.47
N SER A 506 57.22 -24.91 1.46
CA SER A 506 57.15 -24.64 0.04
C SER A 506 55.82 -25.24 -0.46
N LEU A 507 55.28 -24.76 -1.59
CA LEU A 507 55.02 -25.56 -2.79
C LEU A 507 54.31 -24.70 -3.85
N SER A 508 54.96 -24.65 -5.00
CA SER A 508 54.59 -23.95 -6.22
C SER A 508 53.40 -24.61 -6.94
N SER A 509 52.55 -23.80 -7.58
CA SER A 509 52.12 -24.08 -8.95
C SER A 509 51.84 -22.78 -9.69
N ALA A 510 52.43 -22.66 -10.87
CA ALA A 510 52.35 -21.53 -11.78
C ALA A 510 51.63 -21.95 -13.06
N HIS A 511 50.76 -21.07 -13.60
CA HIS A 511 50.49 -20.74 -15.03
C HIS A 511 49.03 -20.27 -15.22
N PRO A 512 48.69 -19.51 -16.28
CA PRO A 512 49.26 -18.25 -16.79
C PRO A 512 48.11 -17.21 -17.08
N PRO A 513 48.40 -15.97 -17.54
CA PRO A 513 47.36 -14.96 -17.81
C PRO A 513 46.78 -15.09 -19.22
N LYS A 514 45.48 -14.81 -19.41
CA LYS A 514 44.85 -14.67 -20.73
C LYS A 514 44.29 -13.25 -20.92
N ALA A 515 44.98 -12.56 -21.84
CA ALA A 515 44.52 -11.71 -22.94
C ALA A 515 43.29 -10.80 -22.79
N HIS A 516 43.58 -9.51 -23.04
CA HIS A 516 42.71 -8.48 -23.58
C HIS A 516 41.93 -8.92 -24.82
N ILE A 517 40.66 -8.50 -24.89
CA ILE A 517 39.93 -8.25 -26.14
C ILE A 517 39.22 -6.91 -25.96
N GLU A 518 39.63 -5.93 -26.78
CA GLU A 518 38.84 -4.75 -27.11
C GLU A 518 37.66 -5.20 -27.96
N ASP A 519 36.47 -4.62 -27.76
CA ASP A 519 35.61 -4.33 -28.88
C ASP A 519 34.65 -3.17 -28.59
N THR A 520 34.57 -2.34 -29.60
CA THR A 520 33.85 -1.08 -29.78
C THR A 520 32.33 -1.25 -29.86
N ASN A 521 31.57 -0.25 -29.36
CA ASN A 521 30.50 0.48 -30.10
C ASN A 521 29.52 1.18 -29.13
N GLY A 522 29.33 2.50 -29.31
CA GLY A 522 28.12 3.22 -28.86
C GLY A 522 26.89 2.83 -29.71
N PRO A 523 25.65 3.35 -29.45
CA PRO A 523 25.39 4.79 -29.51
C PRO A 523 24.20 5.37 -28.68
N SER A 524 24.11 6.71 -28.71
CA SER A 524 22.90 7.56 -28.83
C SER A 524 21.92 7.81 -27.67
N GLU A 525 21.85 9.08 -27.25
CA GLU A 525 20.71 9.77 -26.61
C GLU A 525 19.50 9.93 -27.55
N PRO A 526 18.30 10.16 -26.98
CA PRO A 526 17.39 11.15 -27.58
C PRO A 526 16.77 12.15 -26.58
N LYS A 527 17.04 13.43 -26.87
CA LYS A 527 16.22 14.67 -26.89
C LYS A 527 14.89 14.77 -26.11
N ARG A 528 14.80 15.88 -25.38
CA ARG A 528 13.62 16.56 -24.80
C ARG A 528 12.62 17.09 -25.86
N ARG A 529 11.32 16.94 -25.59
CA ARG A 529 10.15 17.77 -25.99
C ARG A 529 9.06 17.51 -24.93
N GLY A 530 8.17 18.37 -24.46
CA GLY A 530 7.71 19.73 -24.73
C GLY A 530 6.42 19.88 -23.88
N ARG A 531 6.14 21.06 -23.32
CA ARG A 531 5.04 21.32 -22.37
C ARG A 531 3.72 21.63 -23.12
N PRO A 532 2.54 21.15 -22.69
CA PRO A 532 1.26 21.68 -23.17
C PRO A 532 0.64 22.72 -22.20
N PRO A 533 -0.36 23.51 -22.64
CA PRO A 533 -0.70 24.83 -22.09
C PRO A 533 -1.82 24.82 -21.03
N LYS A 534 -1.99 25.98 -20.37
CA LYS A 534 -3.01 26.32 -19.38
C LYS A 534 -4.44 26.20 -19.95
N ALA A 535 -5.34 25.56 -19.21
CA ALA A 535 -6.79 25.62 -19.44
C ALA A 535 -7.45 26.54 -18.40
N GLN A 536 -8.41 27.33 -18.87
CA GLN A 536 -9.15 28.40 -18.21
C GLN A 536 -10.25 27.90 -17.26
N ALA A 537 -10.68 28.79 -16.37
CA ALA A 537 -11.67 28.60 -15.30
C ALA A 537 -13.13 28.55 -15.81
N ILE A 538 -13.97 27.74 -15.16
CA ILE A 538 -15.44 27.61 -15.30
C ILE A 538 -16.02 27.29 -13.88
N PRO A 539 -17.23 27.75 -13.49
CA PRO A 539 -17.48 28.38 -12.18
C PRO A 539 -17.97 27.49 -11.03
N SER A 540 -17.74 28.03 -9.83
CA SER A 540 -18.32 27.80 -8.49
C SER A 540 -19.37 26.70 -8.31
N VAL A 541 -18.93 25.56 -7.74
CA VAL A 541 -19.79 24.56 -7.08
C VAL A 541 -19.38 24.52 -5.61
N MET A 542 -20.34 24.81 -4.71
CA MET A 542 -20.35 24.71 -3.23
C MET A 542 -18.99 24.58 -2.52
N ASN A 543 -18.61 25.61 -1.75
CA ASN A 543 -17.34 25.70 -1.02
C ASN A 543 -17.19 24.54 -0.01
N GLU A 544 -15.99 23.94 0.04
CA GLU A 544 -15.58 22.87 0.97
C GLU A 544 -15.86 23.24 2.45
N GLU A 545 -15.83 24.53 2.81
CA GLU A 545 -16.17 25.02 4.15
C GLU A 545 -17.67 24.91 4.50
N GLU A 546 -18.57 25.06 3.52
CA GLU A 546 -20.01 24.87 3.74
C GLU A 546 -20.36 23.40 3.95
N ALA A 547 -19.71 22.50 3.18
CA ALA A 547 -19.85 21.06 3.36
C ALA A 547 -19.33 20.58 4.73
N ILE A 548 -18.24 21.19 5.23
CA ILE A 548 -17.70 20.89 6.56
C ILE A 548 -18.62 21.42 7.67
N ARG A 549 -19.17 22.64 7.55
CA ARG A 549 -20.15 23.19 8.50
C ARG A 549 -21.40 22.31 8.64
N LEU A 550 -21.94 21.81 7.52
CA LEU A 550 -23.08 20.90 7.49
C LEU A 550 -22.81 19.55 8.18
N LEU A 551 -21.57 19.06 8.08
CA LEU A 551 -21.14 17.82 8.75
C LEU A 551 -20.93 18.02 10.26
N GLU A 552 -20.42 19.18 10.68
CA GLU A 552 -20.21 19.51 12.10
C GLU A 552 -21.54 19.76 12.84
N GLN A 553 -22.49 20.47 12.23
CA GLN A 553 -23.84 20.65 12.78
C GLN A 553 -24.57 19.32 12.97
N ARG A 554 -24.38 18.35 12.06
CA ARG A 554 -24.92 16.99 12.19
C ARG A 554 -24.26 16.17 13.29
N ARG A 555 -22.97 16.43 13.57
CA ARG A 555 -22.25 15.76 14.65
C ARG A 555 -22.77 16.23 16.02
N GLN A 556 -23.16 17.50 16.12
CA GLN A 556 -23.85 18.06 17.30
C GLN A 556 -25.31 17.56 17.42
N ALA A 557 -26.07 17.50 16.33
CA ALA A 557 -27.45 16.98 16.34
C ALA A 557 -27.54 15.48 16.73
N ARG A 558 -26.50 14.69 16.42
CA ARG A 558 -26.39 13.28 16.84
C ARG A 558 -26.09 13.10 18.33
N SER A 559 -25.49 14.09 19.01
CA SER A 559 -25.25 13.99 20.46
C SER A 559 -26.47 14.38 21.30
N THR A 560 -27.48 15.04 20.70
CA THR A 560 -28.68 15.53 21.41
C THR A 560 -29.94 14.69 21.17
N GLY A 561 -29.83 13.54 20.50
CA GLY A 561 -30.90 12.52 20.50
C GLY A 561 -32.19 12.89 19.77
N THR A 562 -32.17 13.81 18.80
CA THR A 562 -33.36 14.18 18.03
C THR A 562 -33.38 13.42 16.70
N ARG A 563 -34.48 12.68 16.45
CA ARG A 563 -34.71 11.86 15.24
C ARG A 563 -35.40 12.70 14.16
N GLN A 564 -35.05 12.43 12.90
CA GLN A 564 -35.59 12.95 11.61
C GLN A 564 -35.19 14.38 11.20
N VAL A 565 -34.57 14.52 10.01
CA VAL A 565 -35.08 15.22 8.79
C VAL A 565 -34.27 14.71 7.57
N SER A 566 -34.93 14.62 6.40
CA SER A 566 -34.49 14.10 5.09
C SER A 566 -33.13 14.65 4.60
N LEU A 567 -32.46 13.86 3.75
CA LEU A 567 -31.14 14.09 3.19
C LEU A 567 -31.15 14.75 1.80
N PHE A 568 -32.33 15.05 1.23
CA PHE A 568 -32.43 15.46 -0.18
C PHE A 568 -33.45 16.59 -0.39
N GLU A 569 -32.98 17.83 -0.30
CA GLU A 569 -33.57 18.96 -1.02
C GLU A 569 -32.46 19.68 -1.80
N PRO A 570 -32.66 19.97 -3.09
CA PRO A 570 -32.04 21.09 -3.75
C PRO A 570 -32.99 22.29 -3.64
N GLU A 571 -32.62 23.33 -2.90
CA GLU A 571 -33.31 24.62 -2.99
C GLU A 571 -33.17 25.16 -4.43
N LEU A 572 -34.32 25.32 -5.08
CA LEU A 572 -34.52 26.10 -6.29
C LEU A 572 -34.93 27.53 -5.89
N GLN A 573 -34.57 28.49 -6.76
CA GLN A 573 -34.93 29.93 -6.81
C GLN A 573 -34.11 30.87 -5.91
N GLU A 574 -33.81 32.12 -6.27
CA GLU A 574 -33.93 32.99 -7.45
C GLU A 574 -33.07 34.23 -7.14
N ASP A 575 -32.60 34.92 -8.19
CA ASP A 575 -31.77 36.16 -8.23
C ASP A 575 -30.27 36.09 -7.88
#